data_AF-A0A7W1Q7B4-F1
#
_entry.id   AF-A0A7W1Q7B4-F1
#
_cell.length_a   1.000
_cell.length_b   1.000
_cell.length_c   1.000
_cell.angle_alpha   90.00
_cell.angle_beta   90.00
_cell.angle_gamma   90.00
#
_symmetry.space_group_name_H-M   'P 1'
#
loop_
_entity.id
_entity.type
_entity.pdbx_description
1 polymer ?
#
loop_
_entity_poly.entity_id
_entity_poly.type
_entity_poly.pdbx_seq_one_letter_code
_entity_poly.pdbx_strand_id
1 'polypeptide(L)'
;MAARIEGTGTRSWAGPLITEEQRAEFDDRGFVLLEGALAPPLVDRLTQATERIWTEQLAKGLDHGASLQLKGFVTLDDAFLDLLDHPTTFPLVVGILGWNIFLYHCHLDVNPPARTASTSRWGWHRDGERIDLDLAMRPGPMMSVKVAFFLTDVSEADRG
;
A
#
# COMPACT_ATOMS: atom_id res chain seq x y z
N MET A 1 8.39 -15.06 -23.18
CA MET A 1 9.75 -14.48 -23.08
C MET A 1 9.93 -14.08 -21.62
N ALA A 2 10.62 -14.87 -20.82
CA ALA A 2 10.75 -14.61 -19.38
C ALA A 2 11.82 -13.53 -19.18
N ALA A 3 11.43 -12.36 -18.68
CA ALA A 3 12.37 -11.33 -18.27
C ALA A 3 13.18 -11.87 -17.09
N ARG A 4 14.50 -11.88 -17.24
CA ARG A 4 15.44 -12.24 -16.17
C ARG A 4 15.48 -11.03 -15.24
N ILE A 5 14.88 -11.16 -14.05
CA ILE A 5 15.04 -10.17 -12.99
C ILE A 5 16.47 -10.35 -12.46
N GLU A 6 17.40 -9.53 -12.95
CA GLU A 6 18.74 -9.45 -12.39
C GLU A 6 18.65 -8.70 -11.06
N GLY A 7 18.71 -9.44 -9.96
CA GLY A 7 18.70 -8.87 -8.61
C GLY A 7 19.95 -8.02 -8.37
N THR A 8 19.79 -6.71 -8.40
CA THR A 8 20.84 -5.73 -8.07
C THR A 8 20.96 -5.60 -6.55
N GLY A 9 21.80 -6.45 -5.97
CA GLY A 9 22.33 -6.28 -4.61
C GLY A 9 21.42 -6.77 -3.49
N THR A 10 22.01 -7.49 -2.52
CA THR A 10 21.40 -7.68 -1.21
C THR A 10 21.23 -6.32 -0.54
N ARG A 11 19.99 -5.82 -0.48
CA ARG A 11 19.63 -4.69 0.38
C ARG A 11 19.72 -5.18 1.83
N SER A 12 20.65 -4.60 2.59
CA SER A 12 20.76 -4.85 4.03
C SER A 12 19.83 -3.88 4.77
N TRP A 13 18.89 -4.42 5.53
CA TRP A 13 18.05 -3.64 6.43
C TRP A 13 18.87 -3.30 7.67
N ALA A 14 19.42 -2.09 7.73
CA ALA A 14 20.25 -1.65 8.86
C ALA A 14 19.44 -1.23 10.10
N GLY A 15 18.10 -1.29 10.05
CA GLY A 15 17.21 -0.86 11.14
C GLY A 15 16.70 -2.03 12.01
N PRO A 16 16.25 -1.74 13.24
CA PRO A 16 15.49 -2.72 14.04
C PRO A 16 14.23 -3.15 13.27
N LEU A 17 13.84 -4.42 13.38
CA LEU A 17 12.65 -4.95 12.69
C LEU A 17 11.41 -4.13 13.05
N ILE A 18 11.09 -4.03 14.33
CA ILE A 18 10.03 -3.18 14.88
C ILE A 18 10.45 -2.83 16.31
N THR A 19 10.17 -1.62 16.79
CA THR A 19 10.44 -1.30 18.21
C THR A 19 9.35 -1.89 19.11
N GLU A 20 9.64 -2.04 20.40
CA GLU A 20 8.64 -2.53 21.37
C GLU A 20 7.43 -1.58 21.44
N GLU A 21 7.67 -0.28 21.34
CA GLU A 21 6.62 0.74 21.34
C GLU A 21 5.73 0.63 20.10
N GLN A 22 6.33 0.49 18.92
CA GLN A 22 5.57 0.28 17.67
C GLN A 22 4.79 -1.04 17.71
N ARG A 23 5.37 -2.09 18.30
CA ARG A 23 4.71 -3.38 18.46
C ARG A 23 3.51 -3.27 19.40
N ALA A 24 3.68 -2.63 20.56
CA ALA A 24 2.60 -2.40 21.50
C ALA A 24 1.47 -1.55 20.89
N GLU A 25 1.82 -0.51 20.14
CA GLU A 25 0.85 0.32 19.42
C GLU A 25 0.07 -0.48 18.37
N PHE A 26 0.77 -1.30 17.58
CA PHE A 26 0.15 -2.15 16.57
C PHE A 26 -0.79 -3.19 17.19
N ASP A 27 -0.36 -3.84 18.27
CA ASP A 27 -1.15 -4.87 18.96
C ASP A 27 -2.40 -4.29 19.63
N ASP A 28 -2.37 -3.04 20.11
CA ASP A 28 -3.51 -2.35 20.72
C ASP A 28 -4.48 -1.76 19.67
N ARG A 29 -3.95 -1.06 18.65
CA ARG A 29 -4.76 -0.25 17.71
C ARG A 29 -5.00 -0.91 16.36
N GLY A 30 -4.21 -1.92 16.01
CA GLY A 30 -4.23 -2.59 14.70
C GLY A 30 -3.47 -1.85 13.59
N PHE A 31 -2.77 -0.75 13.90
CA PHE A 31 -1.96 0.00 12.93
C PHE A 31 -0.86 0.81 13.61
N VAL A 32 0.15 1.22 12.84
CA VAL A 32 1.19 2.19 13.21
C VAL A 32 1.29 3.22 12.09
N LEU A 33 1.37 4.51 12.45
CA LEU A 33 1.60 5.59 11.49
C LEU A 33 3.10 5.89 11.40
N LEU A 34 3.64 5.93 10.17
CA LEU A 34 5.05 6.23 9.91
C LEU A 34 5.15 7.54 9.13
N GLU A 35 5.44 8.63 9.84
CA GLU A 35 5.68 9.92 9.23
C GLU A 35 7.02 9.93 8.47
N GLY A 36 7.02 10.54 7.28
CA GLY A 36 8.24 10.64 6.47
C GLY A 36 8.78 9.28 6.00
N ALA A 37 7.92 8.25 5.90
CA ALA A 37 8.33 6.91 5.47
C ALA A 37 8.98 6.90 4.07
N LEU A 38 8.60 7.84 3.19
CA LEU A 38 9.18 8.05 1.87
C LEU A 38 9.91 9.39 1.80
N ALA A 39 11.09 9.40 1.20
CA ALA A 39 11.81 10.65 0.93
C ALA A 39 11.14 11.42 -0.22
N PRO A 40 11.17 12.77 -0.24
CA PRO A 40 10.51 13.57 -1.26
C PRO A 40 10.83 13.18 -2.72
N PRO A 41 12.10 12.88 -3.09
CA PRO A 41 12.40 12.47 -4.46
C PRO A 41 11.72 11.15 -4.89
N LEU A 42 11.50 10.23 -3.94
CA LEU A 42 10.80 8.98 -4.21
C LEU A 42 9.29 9.23 -4.33
N VAL A 43 8.72 10.11 -3.50
CA VAL A 43 7.33 10.55 -3.64
C VAL A 43 7.09 11.17 -5.02
N ASP A 44 7.98 12.04 -5.48
CA ASP A 44 7.88 12.66 -6.80
C ASP A 44 7.91 11.62 -7.93
N ARG A 45 8.83 10.65 -7.85
CA ARG A 45 8.96 9.57 -8.84
C ARG A 45 7.69 8.69 -8.91
N LEU A 46 7.16 8.29 -7.74
CA LEU A 46 5.94 7.50 -7.62
C LEU A 46 4.71 8.27 -8.12
N THR A 47 4.65 9.57 -7.81
CA THR A 47 3.58 10.46 -8.27
C THR A 47 3.59 10.57 -9.80
N GLN A 48 4.75 10.79 -10.41
CA GLN A 48 4.87 10.85 -11.87
C GLN A 48 4.49 9.51 -12.54
N ALA A 49 4.84 8.37 -11.94
CA ALA A 49 4.41 7.06 -12.44
C ALA A 49 2.88 6.89 -12.35
N THR A 50 2.29 7.32 -11.23
CA THR A 50 0.84 7.32 -11.02
C THR A 50 0.12 8.20 -12.03
N GLU A 51 0.63 9.41 -12.31
CA GLU A 51 0.06 10.34 -13.30
C GLU A 51 0.11 9.79 -14.74
N ARG A 52 1.19 9.08 -15.11
CA ARG A 52 1.26 8.38 -16.40
C ARG A 52 0.16 7.35 -16.50
N ILE A 53 0.02 6.50 -15.48
CA ILE A 53 -1.02 5.46 -15.43
C ILE A 53 -2.41 6.10 -15.48
N TRP A 54 -2.66 7.15 -14.69
CA TRP A 54 -3.92 7.87 -14.70
C TRP A 54 -4.27 8.40 -16.08
N THR A 55 -3.32 9.08 -16.75
CA THR A 55 -3.51 9.59 -18.12
C THR A 55 -3.82 8.47 -19.11
N GLU A 56 -3.16 7.32 -19.01
CA GLU A 56 -3.47 6.17 -19.84
C GLU A 56 -4.86 5.60 -19.59
N GLN A 57 -5.33 5.58 -18.34
CA GLN A 57 -6.68 5.10 -18.00
C GLN A 57 -7.76 6.05 -18.52
N LEU A 58 -7.53 7.37 -18.44
CA LEU A 58 -8.40 8.37 -19.06
C LEU A 58 -8.49 8.17 -20.57
N ALA A 59 -7.35 7.93 -21.24
CA ALA A 59 -7.32 7.63 -22.67
C ALA A 59 -8.06 6.32 -23.03
N LYS A 60 -8.16 5.39 -22.08
CA LYS A 60 -8.94 4.14 -22.19
C LYS A 60 -10.42 4.31 -21.83
N GLY A 61 -10.86 5.52 -21.49
CA GLY A 61 -12.25 5.86 -21.22
C GLY A 61 -12.65 5.89 -19.75
N LEU A 62 -11.70 5.92 -18.82
CA LEU A 62 -12.01 6.26 -17.42
C LEU A 62 -12.60 7.67 -17.36
N ASP A 63 -13.69 7.85 -16.61
CA ASP A 63 -14.26 9.17 -16.37
C ASP A 63 -13.35 9.99 -15.46
N HIS A 64 -13.17 11.28 -15.77
CA HIS A 64 -12.30 12.18 -14.99
C HIS A 64 -12.71 12.32 -13.52
N GLY A 65 -13.99 12.12 -13.20
CA GLY A 65 -14.50 12.17 -11.83
C GLY A 65 -14.57 10.82 -11.13
N ALA A 66 -14.17 9.73 -11.79
CA ALA A 66 -14.21 8.39 -11.22
C ALA A 66 -12.90 8.04 -10.51
N SER A 67 -13.01 7.39 -9.35
CA SER A 67 -11.87 6.77 -8.68
C SER A 67 -11.26 5.67 -9.56
N LEU A 68 -9.94 5.63 -9.63
CA LEU A 68 -9.19 4.53 -10.20
C LEU A 68 -8.77 3.58 -9.08
N GLN A 69 -8.97 2.28 -9.32
CA GLN A 69 -8.41 1.21 -8.48
C GLN A 69 -7.78 0.14 -9.36
N LEU A 70 -6.46 0.10 -9.41
CA LEU A 70 -5.72 -0.89 -10.22
C LEU A 70 -5.09 -1.95 -9.34
N LYS A 71 -5.49 -3.20 -9.56
CA LYS A 71 -4.89 -4.36 -8.92
C LYS A 71 -3.58 -4.74 -9.60
N GLY A 72 -2.60 -5.21 -8.82
CA GLY A 72 -1.33 -5.67 -9.36
C GLY A 72 -0.48 -4.54 -9.96
N PHE A 73 -0.68 -3.29 -9.51
CA PHE A 73 -0.07 -2.11 -10.11
C PHE A 73 1.47 -2.12 -10.06
N VAL A 74 2.06 -2.89 -9.14
CA VAL A 74 3.50 -2.88 -8.88
C VAL A 74 4.33 -3.27 -10.12
N THR A 75 3.74 -3.98 -11.07
CA THR A 75 4.41 -4.36 -12.33
C THR A 75 4.25 -3.33 -13.45
N LEU A 76 3.56 -2.21 -13.21
CA LEU A 76 3.27 -1.20 -14.23
C LEU A 76 4.40 -0.18 -14.38
N ASP A 77 5.22 0.02 -13.35
CA ASP A 77 6.39 0.91 -13.37
C ASP A 77 7.42 0.45 -12.33
N ASP A 78 8.70 0.43 -12.69
CA ASP A 78 9.79 0.01 -11.79
C ASP A 78 9.88 0.87 -10.52
N ALA A 79 9.36 2.10 -10.54
CA ALA A 79 9.27 2.94 -9.35
C ALA A 79 8.49 2.28 -8.21
N PHE A 80 7.50 1.45 -8.51
CA PHE A 80 6.69 0.78 -7.50
C PHE A 80 7.37 -0.44 -6.90
N LEU A 81 8.35 -1.04 -7.60
CA LEU A 81 9.12 -2.17 -7.07
C LEU A 81 9.92 -1.77 -5.83
N ASP A 82 10.38 -0.51 -5.77
CA ASP A 82 11.09 0.05 -4.61
C ASP A 82 10.23 0.12 -3.34
N LEU A 83 8.90 -0.06 -3.45
CA LEU A 83 8.00 -0.11 -2.30
C LEU A 83 7.92 -1.50 -1.64
N LEU A 84 8.18 -2.57 -2.39
CA LEU A 84 7.99 -3.95 -1.92
C LEU A 84 8.88 -4.28 -0.73
N ASP A 85 10.09 -3.73 -0.75
CA ASP A 85 11.09 -3.90 0.28
C ASP A 85 11.56 -2.53 0.78
N HIS A 86 10.65 -1.56 0.94
CA HIS A 86 11.08 -0.22 1.35
C HIS A 86 11.73 -0.23 2.76
N PRO A 87 12.95 0.31 2.95
CA PRO A 87 13.71 0.20 4.20
C PRO A 87 13.00 0.68 5.49
N THR A 88 12.05 1.60 5.37
CA THR A 88 11.29 2.15 6.51
C THR A 88 10.08 1.31 6.91
N THR A 89 9.63 0.38 6.06
CA THR A 89 8.39 -0.39 6.29
C THR A 89 8.63 -1.90 6.26
N PHE A 90 9.50 -2.38 5.37
CA PHE A 90 9.75 -3.81 5.22
C PHE A 90 10.27 -4.49 6.50
N PRO A 91 11.18 -3.89 7.29
CA PRO A 91 11.58 -4.47 8.58
C PRO A 91 10.40 -4.65 9.54
N LEU A 92 9.44 -3.72 9.54
CA LEU A 92 8.27 -3.77 10.40
C LEU A 92 7.34 -4.89 9.98
N VAL A 93 7.12 -5.07 8.67
CA VAL A 93 6.34 -6.19 8.14
C VAL A 93 6.96 -7.53 8.55
N VAL A 94 8.28 -7.67 8.43
CA VAL A 94 9.00 -8.89 8.87
C VAL A 94 8.94 -9.06 10.38
N GLY A 95 9.02 -7.98 11.16
CA GLY A 95 8.88 -7.99 12.62
C GLY A 95 7.48 -8.42 13.09
N ILE A 96 6.44 -8.11 12.31
CA ILE A 96 5.04 -8.44 12.60
C ILE A 96 4.69 -9.87 12.13
N LEU A 97 4.99 -10.21 10.87
CA LEU A 97 4.53 -11.45 10.23
C LEU A 97 5.59 -12.56 10.18
N GLY A 98 6.85 -12.25 10.46
CA GLY A 98 7.99 -13.13 10.25
C GLY A 98 8.56 -13.05 8.83
N TRP A 99 9.50 -13.95 8.52
CA TRP A 99 10.31 -13.88 7.29
C TRP A 99 9.67 -14.55 6.06
N ASN A 100 8.74 -15.48 6.27
CA ASN A 100 8.14 -16.26 5.18
C ASN A 100 6.89 -15.55 4.65
N ILE A 101 7.10 -14.41 4.01
CA ILE A 101 6.04 -13.51 3.53
C ILE A 101 6.12 -13.33 2.02
N PHE A 102 4.96 -13.10 1.40
CA PHE A 102 4.82 -12.90 -0.03
C PHE A 102 3.84 -11.76 -0.30
N LEU A 103 4.04 -11.05 -1.41
CA LEU A 103 3.04 -10.11 -1.90
C LEU A 103 1.80 -10.89 -2.34
N TYR A 104 0.75 -10.83 -1.53
CA TYR A 104 -0.54 -11.45 -1.83
C TYR A 104 -1.40 -10.56 -2.73
N HIS A 105 -1.42 -9.26 -2.45
CA HIS A 105 -2.36 -8.32 -3.06
C HIS A 105 -1.85 -6.89 -2.97
N CYS A 106 -2.03 -6.10 -4.03
CA CYS A 106 -1.67 -4.69 -4.05
C CYS A 106 -2.61 -3.89 -4.96
N HIS A 107 -2.88 -2.64 -4.56
CA HIS A 107 -3.71 -1.69 -5.30
C HIS A 107 -3.01 -0.34 -5.46
N LEU A 108 -3.19 0.31 -6.60
CA LEU A 108 -2.99 1.73 -6.80
C LEU A 108 -4.36 2.40 -6.84
N ASP A 109 -4.59 3.31 -5.90
CA ASP A 109 -5.85 4.05 -5.78
C ASP A 109 -5.60 5.52 -6.13
N VAL A 110 -6.43 6.09 -7.01
CA VAL A 110 -6.45 7.53 -7.31
C VAL A 110 -7.89 8.02 -7.15
N ASN A 111 -8.10 8.97 -6.25
CA ASN A 111 -9.40 9.55 -5.96
C ASN A 111 -9.39 11.02 -6.37
N PRO A 112 -9.89 11.37 -7.58
CA PRO A 112 -10.02 12.77 -7.96
C PRO A 112 -11.03 13.49 -7.03
N PRO A 113 -10.89 14.81 -6.84
CA PRO A 113 -11.81 15.58 -6.00
C PRO A 113 -13.26 15.34 -6.39
N ALA A 114 -14.09 14.96 -5.42
CA ALA A 114 -15.49 14.66 -5.66
C ALA A 114 -16.23 15.94 -6.11
N ARG A 115 -16.96 15.88 -7.23
CA ARG A 115 -17.79 17.02 -7.71
C ARG A 115 -19.02 17.27 -6.84
N THR A 116 -19.40 16.29 -6.01
CA THR A 116 -20.53 16.32 -5.08
C THR A 116 -20.15 15.52 -3.84
N ALA A 117 -20.73 15.84 -2.67
CA ALA A 117 -20.55 15.06 -1.45
C ALA A 117 -20.81 13.58 -1.74
N SER A 118 -19.75 12.78 -1.70
CA SER A 118 -19.80 11.35 -1.98
C SER A 118 -20.18 10.64 -0.69
N THR A 119 -21.26 9.86 -0.69
CA THR A 119 -21.39 8.80 0.30
C THR A 119 -20.24 7.83 0.05
N SER A 120 -19.34 7.65 1.01
CA SER A 120 -18.24 6.68 0.89
C SER A 120 -18.77 5.39 0.28
N ARG A 121 -18.26 5.04 -0.91
CA ARG A 121 -18.61 3.77 -1.58
C ARG A 121 -18.04 2.56 -0.83
N TRP A 122 -17.12 2.83 0.10
CA TRP A 122 -16.43 1.83 0.91
C TRP A 122 -17.19 1.64 2.22
N GLY A 123 -17.82 0.49 2.36
CA GLY A 123 -18.38 0.05 3.64
C GLY A 123 -17.29 -0.35 4.62
N TRP A 124 -17.61 -0.35 5.91
CA TRP A 124 -16.72 -0.88 6.95
C TRP A 124 -16.47 -2.38 6.71
N HIS A 125 -15.21 -2.76 6.60
CA HIS A 125 -14.80 -4.15 6.40
C HIS A 125 -13.41 -4.42 6.98
N ARG A 126 -13.03 -5.69 7.05
CA ARG A 126 -11.65 -6.15 7.24
C ARG A 126 -11.13 -6.68 5.91
N ASP A 127 -9.90 -6.35 5.57
CA ASP A 127 -9.25 -6.87 4.37
C ASP A 127 -9.22 -8.41 4.42
N GLY A 128 -9.47 -9.04 3.27
CA GLY A 128 -9.57 -10.49 3.16
C GLY A 128 -11.00 -11.04 3.20
N GLU A 129 -12.00 -10.24 3.60
CA GLU A 129 -13.47 -10.50 3.62
C GLU A 129 -13.86 -11.99 3.68
N ARG A 130 -13.82 -12.69 2.54
CA ARG A 130 -14.17 -14.10 2.42
C ARG A 130 -13.33 -15.01 3.32
N ILE A 131 -12.02 -14.76 3.44
CA ILE A 131 -11.12 -15.51 4.34
C ILE A 131 -11.59 -15.40 5.79
N ASP A 132 -11.96 -14.20 6.20
CA ASP A 132 -12.44 -13.93 7.55
C ASP A 132 -13.78 -14.61 7.86
N LEU A 133 -14.66 -14.71 6.85
CA LEU A 133 -15.94 -15.41 6.94
C LEU A 133 -15.75 -16.92 6.99
N ASP A 134 -14.90 -17.47 6.11
CA ASP A 134 -14.67 -18.91 6.00
C ASP A 134 -13.93 -19.47 7.23
N LEU A 135 -12.99 -18.72 7.81
CA LEU A 135 -12.32 -19.12 9.05
C LEU A 135 -13.25 -19.04 10.27
N ALA A 136 -14.14 -18.04 10.32
CA ALA A 136 -15.09 -17.83 11.43
C ALA A 136 -14.45 -17.81 12.84
N MET A 137 -13.16 -17.50 12.97
CA MET A 137 -12.42 -17.46 14.24
C MET A 137 -12.50 -16.09 14.92
N ARG A 138 -12.53 -16.06 16.27
CA ARG A 138 -12.52 -14.82 17.08
C ARG A 138 -11.67 -15.01 18.36
N PRO A 139 -10.53 -14.29 18.53
CA PRO A 139 -9.87 -13.48 17.49
C PRO A 139 -9.39 -14.36 16.32
N GLY A 140 -9.42 -13.82 15.11
CA GLY A 140 -8.87 -14.50 13.93
C GLY A 140 -7.34 -14.41 13.91
N PRO A 141 -6.64 -15.35 13.25
CA PRO A 141 -5.20 -15.25 13.05
C PRO A 141 -4.86 -14.03 12.18
N MET A 142 -3.72 -13.40 12.44
CA MET A 142 -3.18 -12.34 11.59
C MET A 142 -2.58 -12.96 10.33
N MET A 143 -3.35 -12.94 9.24
CA MET A 143 -2.96 -13.57 7.97
C MET A 143 -2.12 -12.67 7.06
N SER A 144 -2.25 -11.35 7.21
CA SER A 144 -1.60 -10.36 6.36
C SER A 144 -1.56 -8.99 7.03
N VAL A 145 -0.66 -8.13 6.58
CA VAL A 145 -0.64 -6.70 6.90
C VAL A 145 -0.62 -5.92 5.60
N LYS A 146 -1.19 -4.70 5.61
CA LYS A 146 -1.12 -3.79 4.47
C LYS A 146 -0.22 -2.61 4.83
N VAL A 147 0.68 -2.27 3.91
CA VAL A 147 1.44 -1.02 3.95
C VAL A 147 0.79 -0.07 2.96
N ALA A 148 0.28 1.07 3.45
CA ALA A 148 -0.30 2.11 2.63
C ALA A 148 0.68 3.29 2.54
N PHE A 149 1.10 3.62 1.33
CA PHE A 149 1.91 4.82 1.06
C PHE A 149 1.01 5.90 0.47
N PHE A 150 0.93 7.03 1.15
CA PHE A 150 0.20 8.20 0.67
C PHE A 150 1.14 9.08 -0.14
N LEU A 151 0.80 9.32 -1.42
CA LEU A 151 1.57 10.18 -2.32
C LEU A 151 1.07 11.63 -2.33
N THR A 152 -0.13 11.84 -1.81
CA THR A 152 -0.76 13.14 -1.62
C THR A 152 -1.12 13.34 -0.16
N ASP A 153 -1.31 14.59 0.24
CA ASP A 153 -1.80 14.92 1.58
C ASP A 153 -3.25 14.42 1.76
N VAL A 154 -3.49 13.68 2.84
CA VAL A 154 -4.81 13.13 3.23
C VAL A 154 -5.21 13.58 4.64
N SER A 155 -4.66 14.71 5.11
CA SER A 155 -4.89 15.23 6.46
C SER A 155 -6.29 15.80 6.71
N GLU A 156 -7.06 16.04 5.66
CA GLU A 156 -8.42 16.57 5.71
C GLU A 156 -9.40 15.62 4.98
N ALA A 157 -10.68 15.71 5.35
CA ALA A 157 -11.73 15.01 4.63
C ALA A 157 -11.73 15.40 3.14
N ASP A 158 -12.09 14.44 2.28
CA ASP A 158 -12.17 14.60 0.82
C ASP A 158 -10.83 14.88 0.09
N ARG A 159 -9.67 14.70 0.76
CA ARG A 159 -8.34 14.75 0.12
C ARG A 159 -7.76 13.39 -0.29
N GLY A 160 -8.57 12.34 -0.19
CA GLY A 160 -8.23 10.96 -0.55
C GLY A 160 -9.45 10.07 -0.52
#